data_AF-A0A661CMS7-F1
#
_entry.id   AF-A0A661CMS7-F1
#
_cell.length_a   1.000
_cell.length_b   1.000
_cell.length_c   1.000
_cell.angle_alpha   90.00
_cell.angle_beta   90.00
_cell.angle_gamma   90.00
#
_symmetry.space_group_name_H-M   'P 1'
#
loop_
_entity.id
_entity.type
_entity.pdbx_description
1 polymer ?
#
loop_
_entity_poly.entity_id
_entity_poly.type
_entity_poly.pdbx_seq_one_letter_code
_entity_poly.pdbx_strand_id
1 'polypeptide(L)'
;MQLNINRKAEALSWLQSNPNPSPFASNRFDNKEKAINFVKELYSLGCEKVYVTNILDEDWRMREEGGPYADTLIAELPEEGYGRRTIFEMHNEEASFEDFQREFDDEQNELQFWWD
;
A
#
# COMPACT_ATOMS: atom_id res chain seq x y z
N MET A 1 0.25 22.93 -0.73
CA MET A 1 0.26 21.47 -0.85
C MET A 1 -1.17 21.01 -0.76
N GLN A 2 -1.70 20.41 -1.82
CA GLN A 2 -3.09 19.95 -1.83
C GLN A 2 -3.03 18.42 -1.80
N LEU A 3 -3.08 17.86 -0.59
CA LEU A 3 -3.26 16.42 -0.39
C LEU A 3 -4.61 16.07 -1.01
N ASN A 4 -4.62 15.32 -2.11
CA ASN A 4 -5.85 14.79 -2.68
C ASN A 4 -6.22 13.49 -1.93
N ILE A 5 -6.75 13.67 -0.71
CA ILE A 5 -7.12 12.60 0.24
C ILE A 5 -8.14 11.61 -0.37
N ASN A 6 -8.80 11.97 -1.48
CA ASN A 6 -9.80 11.13 -2.15
C ASN A 6 -9.29 10.36 -3.38
N ARG A 7 -8.01 10.47 -3.76
CA ARG A 7 -7.51 9.77 -4.95
C ARG A 7 -7.06 8.35 -4.58
N LYS A 8 -7.94 7.36 -4.83
CA LYS A 8 -7.60 5.93 -4.81
C LYS A 8 -7.27 5.47 -6.23
N ALA A 9 -6.19 4.71 -6.41
CA ALA A 9 -5.83 4.06 -7.68
C ALA A 9 -5.61 2.57 -7.45
N GLU A 10 -6.06 1.70 -8.36
CA GLU A 10 -5.78 0.26 -8.26
C GLU A 10 -4.25 0.05 -8.25
N ALA A 11 -3.77 -0.67 -7.24
CA ALA A 11 -2.37 -0.66 -6.86
C ALA A 11 -1.45 -1.25 -7.93
N LEU A 12 -1.81 -2.37 -8.57
CA LEU A 12 -0.96 -2.97 -9.61
C LEU A 12 -0.88 -2.08 -10.85
N SER A 13 -2.01 -1.57 -11.32
CA SER A 13 -2.08 -0.67 -12.47
C SER A 13 -1.29 0.61 -12.22
N TRP A 14 -1.44 1.20 -11.03
CA TRP A 14 -0.72 2.41 -10.66
C TRP A 14 0.79 2.16 -10.58
N LEU A 15 1.23 1.11 -9.87
CA LEU A 15 2.65 0.78 -9.76
C LEU A 15 3.28 0.50 -11.14
N GLN A 16 2.62 -0.31 -11.97
CA GLN A 16 3.15 -0.70 -13.29
C GLN A 16 3.28 0.48 -14.25
N SER A 17 2.33 1.42 -14.20
CA SER A 17 2.34 2.61 -15.06
C SER A 17 3.20 3.76 -14.52
N ASN A 18 3.58 3.74 -13.24
CA ASN A 18 4.35 4.81 -12.62
C ASN A 18 5.82 4.82 -13.13
N PRO A 19 6.30 5.92 -13.71
CA PRO A 19 7.67 6.02 -14.21
C PRO A 19 8.73 6.16 -13.10
N ASN A 20 8.36 6.52 -11.87
CA ASN A 20 9.26 6.56 -10.73
C ASN A 20 9.80 5.12 -10.44
N PRO A 21 11.13 4.93 -10.27
CA PRO A 21 11.73 3.62 -9.97
C PRO A 21 11.38 3.08 -8.59
N SER A 22 11.01 3.95 -7.65
CA SER A 22 10.65 3.63 -6.26
C SER A 22 9.39 4.41 -5.85
N PRO A 23 8.24 4.16 -6.51
CA PRO A 23 7.05 4.99 -6.41
C PRO A 23 6.29 4.82 -5.10
N PHE A 24 6.56 3.75 -4.35
CA PHE A 24 5.75 3.37 -3.20
C PHE A 24 6.60 2.97 -2.01
N ALA A 25 6.36 3.61 -0.86
CA ALA A 25 7.00 3.31 0.43
C ALA A 25 8.48 2.92 0.26
N SER A 26 9.29 3.84 -0.29
CA SER A 26 10.66 3.55 -0.71
C SER A 26 11.57 3.19 0.46
N ASN A 27 11.23 3.66 1.66
CA ASN A 27 11.80 3.24 2.94
C ASN A 27 11.63 1.73 3.22
N ARG A 28 10.53 1.12 2.74
CA ARG A 28 10.18 -0.29 2.97
C ARG A 28 10.52 -1.22 1.81
N PHE A 29 10.25 -0.79 0.57
CA PHE A 29 10.36 -1.65 -0.60
C PHE A 29 11.62 -1.39 -1.43
N ASP A 30 12.39 -0.33 -1.19
CA ASP A 30 13.54 0.13 -2.00
C ASP A 30 13.23 0.46 -3.48
N ASN A 31 12.41 -0.34 -4.16
CA ASN A 31 12.11 -0.27 -5.59
C ASN A 31 10.68 -0.76 -5.90
N LYS A 32 10.22 -0.37 -7.10
CA LYS A 32 8.89 -0.70 -7.63
C LYS A 32 8.60 -2.20 -7.69
N GLU A 33 9.58 -3.04 -8.01
CA GLU A 33 9.35 -4.48 -8.18
C GLU A 33 8.98 -5.16 -6.86
N LYS A 34 9.67 -4.80 -5.78
CA LYS A 34 9.34 -5.28 -4.42
C LYS A 34 7.94 -4.83 -3.98
N ALA A 35 7.56 -3.58 -4.24
CA ALA A 35 6.20 -3.09 -3.96
C ALA A 35 5.14 -3.86 -4.76
N ILE A 36 5.38 -4.13 -6.05
CA ILE A 36 4.48 -4.93 -6.89
C ILE A 36 4.32 -6.35 -6.33
N ASN A 37 5.40 -6.97 -5.87
CA ASN A 37 5.36 -8.33 -5.32
C ASN A 37 4.54 -8.39 -4.02
N PHE A 38 4.69 -7.38 -3.14
CA PHE A 38 3.85 -7.26 -1.94
C PHE A 38 2.36 -7.13 -2.30
N VAL A 39 2.01 -6.28 -3.26
CA VAL A 39 0.61 -6.15 -3.72
C VAL A 39 0.07 -7.45 -4.30
N LYS A 40 0.88 -8.18 -5.08
CA LYS A 40 0.50 -9.50 -5.61
C LYS A 40 0.28 -10.53 -4.50
N GLU A 41 1.06 -10.46 -3.43
CA GLU A 41 0.89 -11.33 -2.26
C GLU A 41 -0.47 -11.09 -1.60
N LEU A 42 -0.86 -9.83 -1.39
CA LEU A 42 -2.21 -9.47 -0.89
C LEU A 42 -3.33 -10.05 -1.77
N TYR A 43 -3.22 -9.92 -3.10
CA TYR A 43 -4.16 -10.54 -4.02
C TYR A 43 -4.17 -12.09 -3.92
N SER A 44 -2.99 -12.71 -3.75
CA SER A 44 -2.89 -14.17 -3.60
C SER A 44 -3.51 -14.68 -2.29
N LEU A 45 -3.58 -13.83 -1.26
CA LEU A 45 -4.24 -14.09 0.01
C LEU A 45 -5.75 -13.83 -0.03
N GLY A 46 -6.29 -13.39 -1.17
CA GLY A 46 -7.73 -13.26 -1.40
C GLY A 46 -8.28 -11.84 -1.27
N CYS A 47 -7.44 -10.80 -1.22
CA CYS A 47 -7.93 -9.44 -1.39
C CYS A 47 -8.56 -9.26 -2.78
N GLU A 48 -9.79 -8.75 -2.86
CA GLU A 48 -10.44 -8.51 -4.15
C GLU A 48 -9.93 -7.25 -4.83
N LYS A 49 -9.58 -6.23 -4.03
CA LYS A 49 -9.02 -4.97 -4.49
C LYS A 49 -7.95 -4.49 -3.54
N VAL A 50 -6.95 -3.86 -4.14
CA VAL A 50 -5.90 -3.15 -3.42
C VAL A 50 -5.72 -1.79 -4.07
N TYR A 51 -5.70 -0.74 -3.25
CA TYR A 51 -5.63 0.65 -3.70
C TYR A 51 -4.42 1.35 -3.11
N VAL A 52 -3.68 2.09 -3.95
CA VAL A 52 -2.77 3.13 -3.50
C VAL A 52 -3.56 4.40 -3.23
N THR A 53 -3.28 5.05 -2.12
CA THR A 53 -3.91 6.32 -1.68
C THR A 53 -2.84 7.31 -1.24
N ASN A 54 -3.24 8.53 -0.84
CA ASN A 54 -2.31 9.60 -0.44
C ASN A 54 -1.22 9.88 -1.50
N ILE A 55 -1.61 9.85 -2.77
CA ILE A 55 -0.68 10.06 -3.89
C ILE A 55 -0.17 11.50 -3.88
N LEU A 56 1.15 11.64 -3.76
CA LEU A 56 1.93 12.87 -3.82
C LEU A 56 2.45 13.08 -5.25
N ASP A 57 1.95 14.12 -5.92
CA ASP A 57 2.27 14.43 -7.32
C ASP A 57 2.83 15.86 -7.49
N GLU A 58 3.58 16.36 -6.50
CA GLU A 58 4.20 17.68 -6.60
C GLU A 58 5.16 17.80 -7.79
N ASP A 59 5.20 18.98 -8.42
CA ASP A 59 6.04 19.26 -9.58
C ASP A 59 7.51 18.86 -9.41
N TRP A 60 8.05 19.01 -8.19
CA TRP A 60 9.44 18.66 -7.92
C TRP A 60 9.65 17.14 -7.96
N ARG A 61 8.75 16.32 -7.40
CA ARG A 61 8.79 14.85 -7.49
C ARG A 61 8.68 14.38 -8.93
N MET A 62 7.74 14.96 -9.67
CA MET A 62 7.55 14.64 -11.08
C MET A 62 8.83 14.89 -11.90
N ARG A 63 9.60 15.94 -11.57
CA ARG A 63 10.87 16.27 -12.24
C ARG A 63 12.07 15.48 -11.74
N GLU A 64 12.19 15.29 -10.43
CA GLU A 64 13.39 14.77 -9.77
C GLU A 64 13.31 13.25 -9.53
N GLU A 65 12.15 12.74 -9.15
CA GLU A 65 11.89 11.32 -8.88
C GLU A 65 11.25 10.60 -10.09
N GLY A 66 10.84 11.37 -11.10
CA GLY A 66 10.36 10.87 -12.38
C GLY A 66 8.91 10.37 -12.37
N GLY A 67 8.14 10.66 -11.31
CA GLY A 67 6.72 10.28 -11.21
C GLY A 67 6.17 10.52 -9.81
N PRO A 68 4.84 10.31 -9.61
CA PRO A 68 4.22 10.51 -8.31
C PRO A 68 4.71 9.45 -7.30
N TYR A 69 4.57 9.78 -6.02
CA TYR A 69 4.93 8.91 -4.89
C TYR A 69 3.70 8.63 -4.04
N ALA A 70 3.69 7.52 -3.32
CA ALA A 70 2.70 7.24 -2.29
C ALA A 70 3.29 6.32 -1.22
N ASP A 71 2.65 6.27 -0.07
CA ASP A 71 3.11 5.51 1.09
C ASP A 71 1.97 4.80 1.83
N THR A 72 0.75 4.93 1.31
CA THR A 72 -0.46 4.40 1.92
C THR A 72 -1.16 3.47 0.95
N LEU A 73 -1.54 2.29 1.44
CA LEU A 73 -2.26 1.27 0.70
C LEU A 73 -3.49 0.81 1.48
N ILE A 74 -4.60 0.60 0.77
CA ILE A 74 -5.83 0.03 1.33
C ILE A 74 -6.07 -1.32 0.66
N ALA A 75 -6.20 -2.38 1.45
CA ALA A 75 -6.55 -3.72 0.98
C ALA A 75 -8.00 -4.04 1.39
N GLU A 76 -8.87 -4.37 0.44
CA GLU A 76 -10.19 -4.96 0.73
C GLU A 76 -9.97 -6.42 1.13
N LEU A 77 -10.33 -6.77 2.36
CA LEU A 77 -10.06 -8.05 2.98
C LEU A 77 -11.02 -9.15 2.47
N PRO A 78 -10.57 -10.41 2.36
CA PRO A 78 -11.50 -11.52 2.20
C PRO A 78 -12.41 -11.65 3.43
N GLU A 79 -13.63 -12.16 3.22
CA GLU A 79 -14.65 -12.30 4.28
C GLU A 79 -14.13 -13.08 5.50
N GLU A 80 -13.45 -14.21 5.26
CA GLU A 80 -12.91 -15.05 6.33
C GLU A 80 -11.77 -15.96 5.84
N GLY A 81 -11.12 -16.67 6.76
CA GLY A 81 -10.23 -17.78 6.46
C GLY A 81 -8.74 -17.53 6.70
N TYR A 82 -7.89 -18.33 6.06
CA TYR A 82 -6.44 -18.26 6.22
C TYR A 82 -5.88 -16.93 5.70
N GLY A 83 -6.32 -16.51 4.51
CA GLY A 83 -5.88 -15.27 3.88
C GLY A 83 -6.10 -14.03 4.75
N ARG A 84 -7.33 -13.85 5.28
CA ARG A 84 -7.67 -12.76 6.20
C ARG A 84 -6.70 -12.70 7.37
N ARG A 85 -6.51 -13.81 8.08
CA ARG A 85 -5.61 -13.89 9.24
C ARG A 85 -4.17 -13.56 8.89
N THR A 86 -3.66 -14.08 7.77
CA THR A 86 -2.29 -13.78 7.31
C THR A 86 -2.13 -12.31 6.93
N ILE A 87 -3.14 -11.66 6.33
CA ILE A 87 -3.08 -10.23 6.03
C ILE A 87 -2.98 -9.39 7.32
N PHE A 88 -3.73 -9.77 8.37
CA PHE A 88 -3.60 -9.16 9.70
C PHE A 88 -2.22 -9.40 10.34
N GLU A 89 -1.66 -10.61 10.20
CA GLU A 89 -0.31 -10.91 10.69
C GLU A 89 0.72 -10.04 9.98
N MET A 90 0.68 -9.97 8.64
CA MET A 90 1.54 -9.10 7.84
C MET A 90 1.41 -7.63 8.26
N HIS A 91 0.19 -7.11 8.40
CA HIS A 91 -0.04 -5.73 8.82
C HIS A 91 0.52 -5.44 10.22
N ASN A 92 0.29 -6.34 11.17
CA ASN A 92 0.79 -6.19 12.53
C ASN A 92 2.30 -6.34 12.63
N GLU A 93 2.92 -7.13 11.76
CA GLU A 93 4.39 -7.19 11.64
C GLU A 93 4.92 -5.82 11.19
N GLU A 94 4.35 -5.23 10.14
CA GLU A 94 4.72 -3.89 9.66
C GLU A 94 4.51 -2.82 10.76
N ALA A 95 3.38 -2.85 11.47
CA ALA A 95 3.08 -1.92 12.58
C ALA A 95 4.05 -2.06 13.76
N SER A 96 4.54 -3.28 14.04
CA SER A 96 5.49 -3.54 15.12
C SER A 96 6.89 -2.99 14.86
N PHE A 97 7.27 -2.77 13.60
CA PHE A 97 8.51 -2.07 13.25
C PHE A 97 8.45 -0.57 13.57
N GLU A 98 7.25 0.00 13.67
CA GLU A 98 6.98 1.43 13.84
C GLU A 98 6.43 1.80 15.25
N ASP A 99 6.44 0.85 16.20
CA ASP A 99 5.87 1.01 17.57
C ASP A 99 4.36 1.37 17.60
N PHE A 100 3.62 1.03 16.53
CA PHE A 100 2.17 1.20 16.49
C PHE A 100 1.44 0.10 17.26
N GLN A 101 0.21 0.41 17.71
CA GLN A 101 -0.65 -0.59 18.33
C GLN A 101 -1.06 -1.64 17.30
N ARG A 102 -1.17 -2.89 17.76
CA ARG A 102 -1.69 -3.99 16.94
C ARG A 102 -3.13 -3.72 16.53
N GLU A 103 -3.43 -3.98 15.27
CA GLU A 103 -4.78 -4.00 14.72
C GLU A 103 -5.41 -5.37 14.97
N PHE A 104 -6.61 -5.38 15.53
CA PHE A 104 -7.39 -6.59 15.75
C PHE A 104 -8.42 -6.77 14.63
N ASP A 105 -8.79 -8.01 14.36
CA ASP A 105 -9.88 -8.34 13.44
C ASP A 105 -11.23 -8.13 14.15
N ASP A 106 -11.82 -6.96 13.95
CA ASP A 106 -13.12 -6.52 14.44
C ASP A 106 -14.17 -6.49 13.30
N GLU A 107 -14.06 -7.43 12.36
CA GLU A 107 -14.95 -7.59 11.19
C GLU A 107 -14.89 -6.42 10.17
N GLN A 108 -13.80 -5.64 10.17
CA GLN A 108 -13.58 -4.62 9.14
C GLN A 108 -13.41 -5.23 7.75
N ASN A 109 -13.89 -4.53 6.72
CA ASN A 109 -13.80 -5.00 5.33
C ASN A 109 -12.52 -4.54 4.63
N GLU A 110 -11.78 -3.60 5.21
CA GLU A 110 -10.56 -3.06 4.64
C GLU A 110 -9.48 -2.89 5.71
N LEU A 111 -8.23 -2.96 5.29
CA LEU A 111 -7.06 -2.73 6.12
C LEU A 111 -6.15 -1.70 5.45
N GLN A 112 -5.78 -0.66 6.20
CA GLN A 112 -4.87 0.36 5.71
C GLN A 112 -3.44 0.07 6.17
N PHE A 113 -2.55 -0.07 5.22
CA PHE A 113 -1.11 -0.10 5.42
C PHE A 113 -0.53 1.28 5.17
N TRP A 114 0.41 1.71 6.00
CA TRP A 114 1.09 2.99 5.88
C TRP A 114 2.53 2.86 6.38
N TRP A 115 3.45 3.53 5.69
CA TRP A 115 4.88 3.52 5.96
C TRP A 115 5.43 4.96 5.83
N ASP A 116 6.30 5.44 6.73
CA ASP A 116 6.88 6.81 6.67
C ASP A 116 8.36 6.81 6.26
#